data_AF-A0A930WFI9-F1
#
_entry.id   AF-A0A930WFI9-F1
#
_cell.length_a   1.000
_cell.length_b   1.000
_cell.length_c   1.000
_cell.angle_alpha   90.00
_cell.angle_beta   90.00
_cell.angle_gamma   90.00
#
_symmetry.space_group_name_H-M   'P 1'
#
loop_
_entity.id
_entity.type
_entity.pdbx_description
1 polymer ?
#
loop_
_entity_poly.entity_id
_entity_poly.type
_entity_poly.pdbx_seq_one_letter_code
_entity_poly.pdbx_strand_id
1 'polypeptide(L)'
;MPTVKVNKIRMRETIVSYAFLAPVLIFFTVFVLAPMIMGFITSFFNYSMTSFEFVGLDNYIRMFKDPVFTKSLINTVILVIGSVPVVVLFSLFVASQTYQQNAVARSFYRFVFFLPVVTGSVAVTVVWKWIYD
;
A
#
# COMPACT_ATOMS: atom_id res chain seq x y z
N MET A 1 -3.81 2.34 -47.20
CA MET A 1 -3.61 2.68 -45.77
C MET A 1 -4.84 3.41 -45.29
N PRO A 2 -5.68 2.85 -44.38
CA PRO A 2 -6.89 3.53 -43.94
C PRO A 2 -6.50 4.64 -42.95
N THR A 3 -6.78 5.89 -43.32
CA THR A 3 -6.59 7.05 -42.46
C THR A 3 -7.62 7.01 -41.32
N VAL A 4 -7.17 6.84 -40.08
CA VAL A 4 -8.01 6.89 -38.88
C VAL A 4 -8.60 8.29 -38.78
N LYS A 5 -9.85 8.48 -39.22
CA LYS A 5 -10.60 9.72 -39.01
C LYS A 5 -10.87 9.84 -37.51
N VAL A 6 -10.12 10.70 -36.83
CA VAL A 6 -10.35 11.01 -35.41
C VAL A 6 -11.73 11.65 -35.28
N ASN A 7 -12.67 10.87 -34.77
CA ASN A 7 -14.05 11.30 -34.57
C ASN A 7 -14.05 12.39 -33.47
N LYS A 8 -14.46 13.63 -33.80
CA LYS A 8 -14.46 14.78 -32.87
C LYS A 8 -15.18 14.49 -31.54
N ILE A 9 -16.15 13.58 -31.56
CA ILE A 9 -16.89 13.12 -30.37
C ILE A 9 -15.98 12.36 -29.40
N ARG A 10 -15.18 11.40 -29.89
CA ARG A 10 -14.20 10.65 -29.08
C ARG A 10 -13.10 11.55 -28.49
N MET A 11 -12.70 12.58 -29.22
CA MET A 11 -11.70 13.55 -28.73
C MET A 11 -12.25 14.40 -27.57
N ARG A 12 -13.52 14.83 -27.65
CA ARG A 12 -14.19 15.53 -26.55
C ARG A 12 -14.38 14.64 -25.32
N GLU A 13 -14.82 13.40 -25.51
CA GLU A 13 -14.96 12.43 -24.42
C GLU A 13 -13.63 12.19 -23.71
N THR A 14 -12.55 12.01 -24.47
CA THR A 14 -11.20 11.80 -23.91
C THR A 14 -10.72 13.00 -23.08
N ILE A 15 -10.90 14.23 -23.59
CA ILE A 15 -10.52 15.45 -22.86
C ILE A 15 -11.34 15.61 -21.57
N VAL A 16 -12.65 15.33 -21.62
CA VAL A 16 -13.51 15.39 -20.44
C VAL A 16 -13.11 14.32 -19.42
N SER A 17 -12.84 13.08 -19.84
CA SER A 17 -12.32 12.02 -18.96
C SER A 17 -11.01 12.42 -18.29
N TYR A 18 -10.06 13.02 -19.03
CA TYR A 18 -8.82 13.53 -18.44
C TYR A 18 -9.05 14.71 -17.50
N ALA A 19 -10.00 15.59 -17.78
CA ALA A 19 -10.35 16.68 -16.88
C ALA A 19 -10.94 16.17 -15.55
N PHE A 20 -11.73 15.09 -15.56
CA PHE A 20 -12.19 14.43 -14.34
C PHE A 20 -11.08 13.68 -13.60
N LEU A 21 -10.10 13.15 -14.32
CA LEU A 21 -8.94 12.46 -13.75
C LEU A 21 -7.90 13.45 -13.16
N ALA A 22 -7.81 14.65 -13.73
CA ALA A 22 -6.77 15.63 -13.43
C ALA A 22 -6.68 16.00 -11.93
N PRO A 23 -7.77 16.25 -11.18
CA PRO A 23 -7.68 16.56 -9.75
C PRO A 23 -7.00 15.45 -8.93
N VAL A 24 -7.36 14.19 -9.21
CA VAL A 24 -6.78 13.03 -8.52
C VAL A 24 -5.31 12.85 -8.92
N LEU A 25 -4.98 13.02 -10.20
CA LEU A 25 -3.59 12.94 -10.66
C LEU A 25 -2.71 14.04 -10.07
N ILE A 26 -3.21 15.27 -10.00
CA ILE A 26 -2.48 16.39 -9.39
C ILE A 26 -2.21 16.07 -7.92
N PHE A 27 -3.24 15.63 -7.19
CA PHE A 27 -3.10 15.26 -5.78
C PHE A 27 -2.08 14.11 -5.60
N PHE A 28 -2.20 13.05 -6.38
CA PHE A 28 -1.26 11.93 -6.36
C PHE A 28 0.18 12.38 -6.68
N THR A 29 0.34 13.25 -7.67
CA THR A 29 1.68 13.72 -8.07
C THR A 29 2.32 14.57 -6.99
N VAL A 30 1.58 15.51 -6.41
CA VAL A 30 2.09 16.44 -5.40
C VAL A 30 2.33 15.76 -4.05
N PHE A 31 1.42 14.87 -3.63
CA PHE A 31 1.48 14.30 -2.27
C PHE A 31 2.06 12.89 -2.20
N VAL A 32 2.20 12.18 -3.32
CA VAL A 32 2.79 10.82 -3.35
C VAL A 32 4.09 10.82 -4.16
N LEU A 33 4.04 11.22 -5.42
CA LEU A 33 5.23 11.16 -6.29
C LEU A 33 6.31 12.16 -5.87
N ALA A 34 5.97 13.41 -5.56
CA ALA A 34 6.95 14.41 -5.17
C ALA A 34 7.75 14.02 -3.90
N PRO A 35 7.14 13.63 -2.76
CA PRO A 35 7.91 13.18 -1.60
C PRO A 35 8.66 11.87 -1.84
N MET A 36 8.15 10.97 -2.70
CA MET A 36 8.86 9.75 -3.09
C MET A 36 10.14 10.08 -3.86
N ILE A 37 10.08 11.00 -4.83
CA ILE A 37 11.25 11.44 -5.58
C ILE A 37 12.23 12.17 -4.66
N MET A 38 11.74 13.05 -3.77
CA MET A 38 12.59 13.71 -2.78
C MET A 38 13.30 12.70 -1.88
N GLY A 39 12.59 11.70 -1.35
CA GLY A 39 13.17 10.62 -0.54
C GLY A 39 14.20 9.78 -1.31
N PHE A 40 13.95 9.54 -2.59
CA PHE A 40 14.90 8.87 -3.48
C PHE A 40 16.14 9.71 -3.74
N ILE A 41 16.01 11.03 -3.90
CA ILE A 41 17.17 11.92 -4.05
C ILE A 41 17.94 11.95 -2.75
N THR A 42 17.27 12.20 -1.61
CA THR A 42 17.93 12.32 -0.30
C THR A 42 18.60 11.03 0.16
N SER A 43 18.20 9.85 -0.33
CA SER A 43 18.91 8.60 0.00
C SER A 43 20.36 8.56 -0.50
N PHE A 44 20.71 9.35 -1.52
CA PHE A 44 22.10 9.50 -2.00
C PHE A 44 22.89 10.59 -1.27
N PHE A 45 22.22 11.37 -0.41
CA PHE A 45 22.86 12.42 0.39
C PHE A 45 22.90 12.00 1.86
N ASN A 46 23.91 12.47 2.58
CA ASN A 46 23.96 12.38 4.02
C ASN A 46 23.15 13.57 4.56
N TYR A 47 21.84 13.37 4.66
CA TYR A 47 20.89 14.38 5.11
C TYR A 47 20.84 14.38 6.64
N SER A 48 21.59 15.30 7.26
CA SER A 48 21.49 15.61 8.69
C SER A 48 20.94 17.02 8.88
N MET A 49 20.53 17.37 10.10
CA MET A 49 20.06 18.73 10.43
C MET A 49 21.14 19.81 10.16
N THR A 50 22.41 19.41 10.02
CA THR A 50 23.56 20.31 9.88
C THR A 50 24.41 20.06 8.63
N SER A 51 24.17 18.99 7.86
CA SER A 51 25.00 18.65 6.68
C SER A 51 24.16 18.13 5.53
N PHE A 52 24.51 18.55 4.32
CA PHE A 52 23.94 18.09 3.06
C PHE A 52 25.07 17.72 2.10
N GLU A 53 25.62 16.52 2.28
CA GLU A 53 26.76 16.04 1.50
C GLU A 53 26.36 14.90 0.60
N PHE A 54 26.80 14.93 -0.66
CA PHE A 54 26.56 13.82 -1.58
C PHE A 54 27.52 12.68 -1.27
N VAL A 55 26.98 11.57 -0.74
CA VAL A 55 27.74 10.36 -0.37
C VAL A 55 27.49 9.20 -1.33
N GLY A 56 26.68 9.41 -2.38
CA GLY A 56 26.40 8.40 -3.39
C GLY A 56 25.74 7.16 -2.79
N LEU A 57 26.39 6.01 -2.89
CA LEU A 57 25.85 4.72 -2.43
C LEU A 57 26.31 4.31 -1.02
N ASP A 58 27.07 5.14 -0.31
CA ASP A 58 27.63 4.76 0.99
C ASP A 58 26.54 4.44 2.03
N ASN A 59 25.42 5.17 2.01
CA ASN A 59 24.24 4.91 2.84
C ASN A 59 23.72 3.48 2.69
N TYR A 60 23.67 2.97 1.45
CA TYR A 60 23.22 1.61 1.18
C TYR A 60 24.23 0.57 1.66
N ILE A 61 25.52 0.80 1.44
CA ILE A 61 26.59 -0.10 1.91
C ILE A 61 26.56 -0.21 3.44
N ARG A 62 26.41 0.93 4.13
CA ARG A 62 26.30 0.97 5.59
C ARG A 62 25.04 0.25 6.08
N MET A 63 23.90 0.44 5.42
CA MET A 63 22.65 -0.22 5.75
C MET A 63 22.75 -1.75 5.64
N PHE A 64 23.33 -2.27 4.56
CA PHE A 64 23.48 -3.73 4.39
C PHE A 64 24.54 -4.36 5.31
N LYS A 65 25.53 -3.59 5.77
CA LYS A 65 26.50 -4.04 6.78
C LYS A 65 25.93 -4.05 8.20
N ASP A 66 24.79 -3.40 8.43
CA ASP A 66 24.16 -3.39 9.75
C ASP A 66 23.46 -4.73 10.02
N PRO A 67 23.88 -5.48 11.07
CA PRO A 67 23.23 -6.74 11.44
C PRO A 67 21.78 -6.55 11.88
N VAL A 68 21.40 -5.36 12.40
CA VAL A 68 20.03 -5.05 12.80
C VAL A 68 19.13 -4.92 11.57
N PHE A 69 19.61 -4.26 10.51
CA PHE A 69 18.87 -4.14 9.26
C PHE A 69 18.59 -5.50 8.64
N THR A 70 19.63 -6.34 8.53
CA THR A 70 19.50 -7.68 7.94
C THR A 70 18.55 -8.56 8.75
N LYS A 71 18.66 -8.54 10.09
CA LYS A 71 17.73 -9.26 10.97
C LYS A 71 16.28 -8.76 10.81
N SER A 72 16.09 -7.44 10.79
CA SER A 72 14.75 -6.85 10.63
C SER A 72 14.14 -7.21 9.28
N LEU A 73 14.93 -7.17 8.21
CA LEU A 73 14.49 -7.57 6.87
C LEU A 73 14.05 -9.04 6.83
N ILE A 74 14.86 -9.95 7.39
CA ILE A 74 14.51 -11.37 7.46
C ILE A 74 13.24 -11.58 8.28
N ASN A 75 13.11 -10.93 9.44
CA ASN A 75 11.91 -11.01 10.27
C ASN A 75 10.67 -10.52 9.52
N THR A 76 10.74 -9.38 8.83
CA THR A 76 9.65 -8.88 8.00
C THR A 76 9.27 -9.86 6.89
N VAL A 77 10.26 -10.43 6.20
CA VAL A 77 10.02 -11.41 5.13
C VAL A 77 9.37 -12.68 5.69
N ILE A 78 9.85 -13.20 6.82
CA ILE A 78 9.25 -14.36 7.49
C ILE A 78 7.81 -14.06 7.91
N LEU A 79 7.56 -12.88 8.50
CA LEU A 79 6.22 -12.46 8.88
C LEU A 79 5.28 -12.35 7.67
N VAL A 80 5.73 -11.78 6.55
CA VAL A 80 4.92 -11.63 5.34
C VAL A 80 4.64 -12.99 4.70
N ILE A 81 5.65 -13.84 4.56
CA ILE A 81 5.51 -15.18 3.98
C ILE A 81 4.62 -16.07 4.85
N GLY A 82 4.62 -15.91 6.17
CA GLY A 82 3.71 -16.64 7.06
C GLY A 82 2.30 -16.05 7.04
N SER A 83 2.16 -14.75 7.27
CA SER A 83 0.86 -14.11 7.48
C SER A 83 0.04 -14.02 6.20
N VAL A 84 0.63 -13.64 5.06
CA VAL A 84 -0.13 -13.39 3.83
C VAL A 84 -0.83 -14.65 3.32
N PRO A 85 -0.16 -15.82 3.16
CA PRO A 85 -0.83 -17.04 2.72
C PRO A 85 -1.89 -17.50 3.71
N VAL A 86 -1.63 -17.41 5.02
CA VAL A 86 -2.61 -17.79 6.05
C VAL A 86 -3.87 -16.92 5.94
N VAL A 87 -3.71 -15.60 5.82
CA VAL A 87 -4.84 -14.67 5.65
C VAL A 87 -5.60 -14.96 4.37
N VAL A 88 -4.90 -15.19 3.25
CA VAL A 88 -5.53 -15.46 1.96
C VAL A 88 -6.28 -16.79 1.96
N LEU A 89 -5.65 -17.87 2.43
CA LEU A 89 -6.27 -19.21 2.50
C LEU A 89 -7.48 -19.20 3.44
N PHE A 90 -7.36 -18.59 4.62
CA PHE A 90 -8.46 -18.47 5.55
C PHE A 90 -9.61 -17.63 4.98
N SER A 91 -9.29 -16.49 4.37
CA SER A 91 -10.30 -15.61 3.75
C SER A 91 -11.02 -16.30 2.59
N LEU A 92 -10.30 -17.04 1.75
CA LEU A 92 -10.86 -17.83 0.66
C LEU A 92 -11.71 -18.99 1.17
N PHE A 93 -11.24 -19.69 2.20
CA PHE A 93 -12.00 -20.76 2.85
C PHE A 93 -13.35 -20.25 3.35
N VAL A 94 -13.35 -19.17 4.14
CA VAL A 94 -14.59 -18.59 4.66
C VAL A 94 -15.48 -18.06 3.52
N ALA A 95 -14.91 -17.36 2.54
CA ALA A 95 -15.66 -16.87 1.38
C ALA A 95 -16.34 -18.01 0.61
N SER A 96 -15.67 -19.16 0.42
CA SER A 96 -16.23 -20.33 -0.27
C SER A 96 -17.41 -20.93 0.51
N GLN A 97 -17.31 -21.04 1.84
CA GLN A 97 -18.36 -21.60 2.70
C GLN A 97 -19.57 -20.67 2.79
N THR A 98 -19.34 -19.36 2.83
CA THR A 98 -20.42 -18.36 2.90
C THR A 98 -21.11 -18.12 1.55
N TYR A 99 -20.54 -18.62 0.44
CA TYR A 99 -21.11 -18.38 -0.88
C TYR A 99 -22.51 -18.99 -1.06
N GLN A 100 -22.77 -20.19 -0.55
CA GLN A 100 -24.07 -20.86 -0.71
C GLN A 100 -25.08 -20.51 0.40
N GLN A 101 -24.72 -19.64 1.34
CA GLN A 101 -25.54 -19.31 2.51
C GLN A 101 -26.60 -18.25 2.18
N ASN A 102 -27.67 -18.22 2.99
CA ASN A 102 -28.74 -17.22 2.92
C ASN A 102 -28.18 -15.79 2.98
N ALA A 103 -28.89 -14.84 2.34
CA ALA A 103 -28.47 -13.44 2.24
C ALA A 103 -28.17 -12.79 3.60
N VAL A 104 -28.94 -13.13 4.64
CA VAL A 104 -28.74 -12.64 6.02
C VAL A 104 -27.42 -13.15 6.61
N ALA A 105 -27.14 -14.45 6.48
CA ALA A 105 -25.89 -15.04 6.98
C ALA A 105 -24.67 -14.44 6.27
N ARG A 106 -24.74 -14.24 4.94
CA ARG A 106 -23.68 -13.58 4.17
C ARG A 106 -23.40 -12.15 4.65
N SER A 107 -24.44 -11.37 4.96
CA SER A 107 -24.28 -10.01 5.50
C SER A 107 -23.68 -10.00 6.90
N PHE A 108 -24.03 -10.96 7.76
CA PHE A 108 -23.43 -11.11 9.09
C PHE A 108 -21.93 -11.38 9.02
N TYR A 109 -21.50 -12.35 8.18
CA TYR A 109 -20.06 -12.63 8.00
C TYR A 109 -19.30 -11.39 7.51
N ARG A 110 -19.83 -10.67 6.52
CA ARG A 110 -19.21 -9.41 6.05
C ARG A 110 -19.02 -8.43 7.20
N PHE A 111 -20.04 -8.20 8.01
CA PHE A 111 -19.95 -7.27 9.15
C PHE A 111 -18.81 -7.63 10.11
N VAL A 112 -18.69 -8.92 10.49
CA VAL A 112 -17.64 -9.38 11.41
C VAL A 112 -16.23 -9.21 10.81
N PHE A 113 -16.03 -9.51 9.52
CA PHE A 113 -14.72 -9.34 8.87
C PHE A 113 -14.34 -7.87 8.65
N PHE A 114 -15.32 -6.98 8.43
CA PHE A 114 -15.08 -5.55 8.22
C PHE A 114 -14.93 -4.76 9.53
N LEU A 115 -15.51 -5.23 10.64
CA LEU A 115 -15.40 -4.61 11.97
C LEU A 115 -13.96 -4.20 12.37
N PRO A 116 -12.95 -5.09 12.30
CA PRO A 116 -11.58 -4.73 12.67
C PRO A 116 -10.92 -3.77 11.69
N VAL A 117 -11.34 -3.75 10.42
CA VAL A 117 -10.78 -2.83 9.40
C VAL A 117 -11.30 -1.41 9.60
N VAL A 118 -12.54 -1.27 10.09
CA VAL A 118 -13.14 0.03 10.42
C VAL A 118 -12.65 0.54 11.78
N THR A 119 -12.22 -0.37 12.66
CA THR A 119 -11.64 -0.04 13.96
C THR A 119 -10.20 0.46 13.76
N GLY A 120 -9.87 1.63 14.31
CA GLY A 120 -8.52 2.19 14.16
C GLY A 120 -7.44 1.26 14.73
N SER A 121 -6.26 1.25 14.11
CA SER A 121 -5.15 0.34 14.45
C SER A 121 -4.80 0.35 15.94
N VAL A 122 -4.90 1.52 16.60
CA VAL A 122 -4.62 1.68 18.04
C VAL A 122 -5.58 0.86 18.89
N ALA A 123 -6.88 0.89 18.59
CA ALA A 123 -7.88 0.15 19.35
C ALA A 123 -7.70 -1.36 19.20
N VAL A 124 -7.36 -1.83 17.99
CA VAL A 124 -7.03 -3.24 17.74
C VAL A 124 -5.85 -3.70 18.60
N THR A 125 -4.78 -2.89 18.67
CA THR A 125 -3.61 -3.21 19.52
C THR A 125 -3.95 -3.28 21.01
N VAL A 126 -4.83 -2.41 21.51
CA VAL A 126 -5.25 -2.44 22.93
C VAL A 126 -6.04 -3.70 23.25
N VAL A 127 -6.96 -4.11 22.36
CA VAL A 127 -7.73 -5.34 22.53
C VAL A 127 -6.81 -6.56 22.56
N TRP A 128 -5.84 -6.63 21.64
CA TRP A 128 -4.85 -7.71 21.65
C TRP A 128 -4.02 -7.72 22.93
N LYS A 129 -3.64 -6.54 23.43
CA LYS A 129 -2.95 -6.43 24.71
C LYS A 129 -3.76 -7.04 25.84
N TRP A 130 -5.05 -6.74 25.95
CA TRP A 130 -5.94 -7.33 26.97
C TRP A 130 -6.19 -8.83 26.83
N ILE A 131 -6.02 -9.39 25.63
CA ILE A 131 -6.19 -10.84 25.40
C ILE A 131 -4.93 -11.61 25.82
N TYR A 132 -3.76 -11.00 25.68
CA TYR A 132 -2.47 -11.66 25.89
C TYR A 132 -1.73 -11.27 27.19
N ASP A 133 -2.06 -10.12 27.81
CA ASP A 133 -1.59 -9.69 29.15
C ASP A 133 -2.67 -9.96 30.21
#